data_AF-A0AAN6ZT80-F1
#
_entry.id   AF-A0AAN6ZT80-F1
#
_cell.length_a   1.000
_cell.length_b   1.000
_cell.length_c   1.000
_cell.angle_alpha   90.00
_cell.angle_beta   90.00
_cell.angle_gamma   90.00
#
_symmetry.space_group_name_H-M   'P 1'
#
loop_
_entity.id
_entity.type
_entity.pdbx_description
1 polymer ?
#
loop_
_entity_poly.entity_id
_entity_poly.type
_entity_poly.pdbx_seq_one_letter_code
_entity_poly.pdbx_strand_id
1 'polypeptide(L)'
;MSSTSKPGVSCPSGGSFYICQNNATEFIGCCSIDPCADGLGECSHGDLRPASFSSDSHSDIPEQECISLSADTKWYICTNNRTTFMGCCHHADPCVAGACQQGYFAPARLSSNRQDRETFIEEILNVKTNTTSTSTSPASVTTTGSGSGSPVAPVGNATSANSSSTEGGSGGIGLHTGAIAGVTVVSTIAAIVALAFLAFKCRCRRGRGRARQSRGGWTGSRYNVVPRADTLDGESRNFKHHGH
;
A
#
# COMPACT_ATOMS: atom_id res chain seq x y z
N MET A 1 22.35 -5.06 23.13
CA MET A 1 22.00 -6.28 22.37
C MET A 1 20.61 -6.05 21.84
N SER A 2 20.50 -5.48 20.64
CA SER A 2 19.20 -5.27 20.00
C SER A 2 18.86 -6.56 19.27
N SER A 3 18.15 -7.45 19.94
CA SER A 3 17.58 -8.63 19.32
C SER A 3 16.39 -8.15 18.50
N THR A 4 16.58 -7.95 17.20
CA THR A 4 15.47 -7.63 16.28
C THR A 4 14.62 -8.88 16.15
N SER A 5 13.63 -9.00 17.04
CA SER A 5 12.64 -10.07 17.03
C SER A 5 11.86 -9.97 15.73
N LYS A 6 11.83 -11.07 14.98
CA LYS A 6 10.96 -11.25 13.81
C LYS A 6 9.52 -10.83 14.19
N PRO A 7 8.83 -9.90 13.50
CA PRO A 7 7.45 -9.53 13.83
C PRO A 7 6.43 -10.68 13.68
N GLY A 8 6.85 -11.87 13.25
CA GLY A 8 6.02 -13.07 13.25
C GLY A 8 4.82 -12.92 12.31
N VAL A 9 5.01 -12.23 11.19
CA VAL A 9 3.95 -11.89 10.24
C VAL A 9 3.34 -13.16 9.61
N SER A 10 2.01 -13.17 9.46
CA SER A 10 1.27 -14.30 8.91
C SER A 10 -0.02 -13.86 8.22
N CYS A 11 -0.57 -14.74 7.38
CA CYS A 11 -1.81 -14.54 6.63
C CYS A 11 -2.86 -15.58 7.05
N PRO A 12 -3.62 -15.34 8.13
CA PRO A 12 -4.51 -16.34 8.73
C PRO A 12 -5.67 -16.74 7.82
N SER A 13 -6.03 -15.91 6.84
CA SER A 13 -7.09 -16.18 5.86
C SER A 13 -6.54 -16.69 4.52
N GLY A 14 -5.31 -17.22 4.51
CA GLY A 14 -4.61 -17.69 3.31
C GLY A 14 -3.84 -16.59 2.58
N GLY A 15 -3.17 -16.99 1.50
CA GLY A 15 -2.23 -16.14 0.77
C GLY A 15 -0.84 -16.10 1.44
N SER A 16 0.00 -15.21 0.93
CA SER A 16 1.37 -15.00 1.41
C SER A 16 1.56 -13.53 1.79
N PHE A 17 2.46 -13.28 2.73
CA PHE A 17 2.83 -11.92 3.11
C PHE A 17 3.92 -11.42 2.16
N TYR A 18 3.67 -10.30 1.49
CA TYR A 18 4.57 -9.70 0.51
C TYR A 18 5.01 -8.32 0.94
N ILE A 19 6.23 -7.97 0.54
CA ILE A 19 6.77 -6.62 0.57
C ILE A 19 7.42 -6.35 -0.79
N CYS A 20 6.80 -5.50 -1.60
CA CYS A 20 7.23 -5.22 -2.98
C CYS A 20 8.17 -4.02 -3.05
N GLN A 21 9.36 -4.15 -2.48
CA GLN A 21 10.36 -3.08 -2.51
C GLN A 21 10.75 -2.71 -3.95
N ASN A 22 10.86 -1.41 -4.23
CA ASN A 22 11.22 -0.85 -5.54
C ASN A 22 10.17 -1.03 -6.66
N ASN A 23 8.98 -1.53 -6.35
CA ASN A 23 7.86 -1.49 -7.29
C ASN A 23 7.24 -0.09 -7.36
N ALA A 24 6.40 0.16 -8.37
CA ALA A 24 5.69 1.43 -8.52
C ALA A 24 4.89 1.78 -7.25
N THR A 25 4.23 0.78 -6.68
CA THR A 25 3.66 0.80 -5.34
C THR A 25 4.44 -0.17 -4.46
N GLU A 26 5.02 0.31 -3.38
CA GLU A 26 5.76 -0.55 -2.46
C GLU A 26 4.81 -1.30 -1.51
N PHE A 27 3.99 -2.18 -2.06
CA PHE A 27 2.97 -2.91 -1.31
C PHE A 27 3.56 -3.66 -0.11
N ILE A 28 2.81 -3.66 0.99
CA ILE A 28 3.06 -4.48 2.16
C ILE A 28 1.75 -5.09 2.66
N GLY A 29 1.71 -6.41 2.84
CA GLY A 29 0.54 -7.10 3.38
C GLY A 29 0.34 -8.51 2.83
N CYS A 30 -0.82 -9.09 3.15
CA CYS A 30 -1.20 -10.42 2.69
C CYS A 30 -1.97 -10.35 1.37
N CYS A 31 -1.56 -11.16 0.40
CA CYS A 31 -2.22 -11.27 -0.91
C CYS A 31 -2.27 -12.75 -1.34
N SER A 32 -3.34 -13.17 -2.03
CA SER A 32 -3.42 -14.53 -2.62
C SER A 32 -2.62 -14.69 -3.91
N ILE A 33 -2.29 -13.59 -4.58
CA ILE A 33 -1.42 -13.54 -5.76
C ILE A 33 -0.15 -12.76 -5.41
N ASP A 34 0.96 -13.01 -6.10
CA ASP A 34 2.19 -12.24 -5.91
C ASP A 34 2.03 -10.83 -6.50
N PRO A 35 1.88 -9.78 -5.66
CA PRO A 35 1.70 -8.42 -6.15
C PRO A 35 3.03 -7.83 -6.66
N CYS A 36 4.16 -8.49 -6.41
CA CYS A 36 5.47 -7.99 -6.79
C CYS A 36 5.88 -8.42 -8.20
N ALA A 37 5.21 -9.40 -8.80
CA ALA A 37 5.63 -10.12 -10.00
C ALA A 37 5.79 -9.24 -11.27
N ASP A 38 4.97 -8.19 -11.41
CA ASP A 38 4.92 -7.31 -12.57
C ASP A 38 5.61 -5.95 -12.36
N GLY A 39 6.18 -5.73 -11.17
CA GLY A 39 6.78 -4.45 -10.80
C GLY A 39 5.78 -3.36 -10.42
N LEU A 40 4.47 -3.62 -10.45
CA LEU A 40 3.45 -2.64 -10.06
C LEU A 40 3.26 -2.60 -8.54
N GLY A 41 3.29 -3.76 -7.88
CA GLY A 41 3.05 -3.82 -6.43
C GLY A 41 1.59 -3.60 -6.10
N GLU A 42 0.68 -4.15 -6.89
CA GLU A 42 -0.76 -4.00 -6.67
C GLU A 42 -1.36 -5.34 -6.23
N CYS A 43 -2.02 -5.36 -5.08
CA CYS A 43 -2.87 -6.46 -4.67
C CYS A 43 -4.32 -6.04 -4.88
N SER A 44 -5.01 -6.69 -5.82
CA SER A 44 -6.41 -6.43 -6.11
C SER A 44 -7.29 -6.68 -4.88
N HIS A 45 -8.39 -5.94 -4.74
CA HIS A 45 -9.26 -6.02 -3.56
C HIS A 45 -9.81 -7.45 -3.30
N GLY A 46 -10.02 -8.26 -4.34
CA GLY A 46 -10.45 -9.66 -4.20
C GLY A 46 -9.35 -10.60 -3.68
N ASP A 47 -8.08 -10.23 -3.85
CA ASP A 47 -6.92 -11.01 -3.46
C ASP A 47 -6.30 -10.54 -2.13
N LEU A 48 -6.68 -9.34 -1.69
CA LEU A 48 -6.24 -8.79 -0.41
C LEU A 48 -6.76 -9.64 0.75
N ARG A 49 -5.89 -9.91 1.72
CA ARG A 49 -6.20 -10.69 2.92
C ARG A 49 -5.77 -9.91 4.17
N PRO A 50 -6.42 -10.14 5.32
CA PRO A 50 -5.95 -9.60 6.59
C PRO A 50 -4.57 -10.16 6.91
N ALA A 51 -3.67 -9.29 7.35
CA ALA A 51 -2.40 -9.70 7.91
C ALA A 51 -2.47 -9.76 9.43
N SER A 52 -1.68 -10.64 9.99
CA SER A 52 -1.58 -10.93 11.41
C SER A 52 -0.10 -11.02 11.78
N PHE A 53 0.20 -10.99 13.07
CA PHE A 53 1.57 -10.93 13.57
C PHE A 53 1.66 -11.59 14.95
N SER A 54 2.86 -11.85 15.43
CA SER A 54 3.05 -12.38 16.79
C SER A 54 2.71 -11.29 17.82
N SER A 55 1.85 -11.58 18.79
CA SER A 55 1.43 -10.57 19.77
C SER A 55 2.59 -9.91 20.51
N ASP A 56 3.69 -10.64 20.73
CA ASP A 56 4.89 -10.16 21.39
C ASP A 56 5.63 -9.07 20.58
N SER A 57 5.33 -8.96 19.29
CA SER A 57 5.98 -8.02 18.36
C SER A 57 5.18 -6.74 18.16
N HIS A 58 4.10 -6.51 18.90
CA HIS A 58 3.23 -5.32 18.71
C HIS A 58 4.01 -3.99 18.73
N SER A 59 4.92 -3.84 19.69
CA SER A 59 5.76 -2.64 19.81
C SER A 59 6.80 -2.49 18.72
N ASP A 60 7.10 -3.58 18.00
CA ASP A 60 8.17 -3.65 17.01
C ASP A 60 7.63 -3.44 15.59
N ILE A 61 6.31 -3.34 15.42
CA ILE A 61 5.66 -3.13 14.14
C ILE A 61 5.37 -1.64 13.99
N PRO A 62 6.13 -0.91 13.15
CA PRO A 62 5.89 0.50 12.92
C PRO A 62 4.69 0.73 11.98
N GLU A 63 4.13 1.94 12.05
CA GLU A 63 3.03 2.38 11.19
C GLU A 63 3.44 2.38 9.72
N GLN A 64 2.57 1.85 8.86
CA GLN A 64 2.72 1.90 7.41
C GLN A 64 1.63 2.77 6.79
N GLU A 65 1.70 3.02 5.49
CA GLU A 65 0.77 3.93 4.83
C GLU A 65 -0.34 3.18 4.09
N CYS A 66 -1.56 3.72 4.12
CA CYS A 66 -2.67 3.18 3.35
C CYS A 66 -2.70 3.72 1.92
N ILE A 67 -2.93 2.81 0.97
CA ILE A 67 -3.21 3.14 -0.42
C ILE A 67 -4.73 3.18 -0.57
N SER A 68 -5.35 4.27 -0.11
CA SER A 68 -6.80 4.45 -0.19
C SER A 68 -7.16 5.89 -0.51
N LEU A 69 -8.27 6.08 -1.22
CA LEU A 69 -8.86 7.38 -1.49
C LEU A 69 -9.78 7.85 -0.34
N SER A 70 -10.14 6.95 0.58
CA SER A 70 -11.04 7.25 1.69
C SER A 70 -10.27 7.78 2.89
N ALA A 71 -10.60 9.00 3.34
CA ALA A 71 -9.89 9.73 4.40
C ALA A 71 -9.98 9.10 5.80
N ASP A 72 -10.90 8.18 6.00
CA ASP A 72 -11.12 7.38 7.21
C ASP A 72 -10.46 5.99 7.14
N THR A 73 -9.69 5.71 6.08
CA THR A 73 -8.80 4.55 6.05
C THR A 73 -7.55 4.86 6.87
N LYS A 74 -7.24 4.02 7.85
CA LYS A 74 -6.03 4.15 8.67
C LYS A 74 -5.32 2.81 8.78
N TRP A 75 -4.02 2.88 9.03
CA TRP A 75 -3.23 1.72 9.39
C TRP A 75 -3.49 1.38 10.85
N TYR A 76 -3.75 0.11 11.13
CA TYR A 76 -3.98 -0.37 12.48
C TYR A 76 -3.03 -1.52 12.81
N ILE A 77 -2.68 -1.60 14.09
CA ILE A 77 -1.94 -2.72 14.67
C ILE A 77 -2.64 -3.05 15.98
N CYS A 78 -3.33 -4.18 16.00
CA CYS A 78 -4.19 -4.58 17.09
C CYS A 78 -3.65 -5.83 17.76
N THR A 79 -3.49 -5.76 19.07
CA THR A 79 -3.38 -6.91 19.97
C THR A 79 -4.60 -6.90 20.88
N ASN A 80 -5.54 -7.80 20.62
CA ASN A 80 -6.65 -8.03 21.55
C ASN A 80 -6.68 -9.51 21.94
N ASN A 81 -7.51 -9.87 22.93
CA ASN A 81 -7.56 -11.23 23.51
C ASN A 81 -8.00 -12.34 22.52
N ARG A 82 -8.26 -12.03 21.24
CA ARG A 82 -8.79 -12.99 20.27
C ARG A 82 -8.09 -12.97 18.91
N THR A 83 -7.49 -11.86 18.51
CA THR A 83 -6.86 -11.70 17.19
C THR A 83 -5.70 -10.70 17.25
N THR A 84 -4.66 -10.98 16.47
CA THR A 84 -3.68 -9.97 16.08
C THR A 84 -3.98 -9.55 14.65
N PHE A 85 -4.12 -8.25 14.43
CA PHE A 85 -4.42 -7.69 13.12
C PHE A 85 -3.44 -6.56 12.82
N MET A 86 -2.87 -6.58 11.63
CA MET A 86 -2.20 -5.40 11.08
C MET A 86 -2.65 -5.16 9.64
N GLY A 87 -2.80 -3.89 9.28
CA GLY A 87 -3.24 -3.52 7.94
C GLY A 87 -4.07 -2.25 7.92
N CYS A 88 -4.43 -1.85 6.70
CA CYS A 88 -5.32 -0.72 6.49
C CYS A 88 -6.78 -1.15 6.57
N CYS A 89 -7.54 -0.46 7.43
CA CYS A 89 -8.96 -0.66 7.58
C CYS A 89 -9.70 0.67 7.43
N HIS A 90 -10.84 0.62 6.76
CA HIS A 90 -11.76 1.74 6.59
C HIS A 90 -13.00 1.55 7.49
N HIS A 91 -13.71 2.64 7.78
CA HIS A 91 -14.97 2.67 8.54
C HIS A 91 -14.87 2.42 10.05
N ALA A 92 -14.39 1.25 10.50
CA ALA A 92 -14.39 0.86 11.91
C ALA A 92 -12.99 0.50 12.42
N ASP A 93 -12.70 0.83 13.68
CA ASP A 93 -11.45 0.46 14.34
C ASP A 93 -11.42 -1.06 14.60
N PRO A 94 -10.55 -1.83 13.92
CA PRO A 94 -10.48 -3.28 14.07
C PRO A 94 -9.97 -3.71 15.46
N CYS A 95 -9.29 -2.82 16.20
CA CYS A 95 -8.81 -3.11 17.54
C CYS A 95 -9.96 -3.14 18.55
N VAL A 96 -11.02 -2.36 18.30
CA VAL A 96 -12.26 -2.35 19.09
C VAL A 96 -13.26 -3.37 18.56
N ALA A 97 -13.45 -3.44 17.24
CA ALA A 97 -14.41 -4.35 16.61
C ALA A 97 -13.96 -5.82 16.63
N GLY A 98 -12.67 -6.09 16.85
CA GLY A 98 -12.08 -7.42 16.87
C GLY A 98 -11.57 -7.91 15.51
N ALA A 99 -12.04 -7.31 14.41
CA ALA A 99 -11.56 -7.58 13.06
C ALA A 99 -11.92 -6.43 12.11
N CYS A 100 -11.12 -6.26 11.05
CA CYS A 100 -11.53 -5.51 9.88
C CYS A 100 -12.38 -6.42 8.98
N GLN A 101 -13.57 -6.00 8.58
CA GLN A 101 -14.47 -6.86 7.80
C GLN A 101 -14.07 -6.89 6.31
N GLN A 102 -14.49 -7.95 5.62
CA GLN A 102 -14.35 -8.05 4.16
C GLN A 102 -15.04 -6.85 3.49
N GLY A 103 -14.36 -6.20 2.54
CA GLY A 103 -14.87 -4.97 1.92
C GLY A 103 -14.37 -3.68 2.55
N TYR A 104 -13.76 -3.74 3.74
CA TYR A 104 -13.16 -2.58 4.40
C TYR A 104 -11.63 -2.65 4.48
N PHE A 105 -11.02 -3.74 4.00
CA PHE A 105 -9.59 -3.81 3.81
C PHE A 105 -9.15 -2.86 2.70
N ALA A 106 -8.11 -2.10 2.96
CA ALA A 106 -7.41 -1.35 1.92
C ALA A 106 -5.99 -1.88 1.76
N PRO A 107 -5.40 -1.82 0.56
CA PRO A 107 -4.00 -2.14 0.39
C PRO A 107 -3.14 -1.12 1.14
N ALA A 108 -1.99 -1.57 1.62
CA ALA A 108 -1.00 -0.73 2.28
C ALA A 108 0.30 -0.69 1.49
N ARG A 109 1.07 0.37 1.68
CA ARG A 109 2.42 0.53 1.17
C ARG A 109 3.39 0.80 2.31
N LEU A 110 4.66 0.49 2.06
CA LEU A 110 5.75 0.87 2.93
C LEU A 110 5.70 2.38 3.23
N SER A 111 5.93 2.71 4.50
CA SER A 111 5.97 4.09 4.97
C SER A 111 7.00 4.91 4.20
N SER A 112 6.68 6.17 3.91
CA SER A 112 7.64 7.14 3.39
C SER A 112 8.68 7.56 4.43
N ASN A 113 8.40 7.33 5.72
CA ASN A 113 9.39 7.44 6.78
C ASN A 113 10.37 6.28 6.71
N ARG A 114 11.65 6.61 6.52
CA ARG A 114 12.74 5.64 6.40
C ARG A 114 12.81 4.68 7.60
N GLN A 115 12.66 5.20 8.82
CA GLN A 115 12.81 4.39 10.02
C GLN A 115 11.69 3.33 10.13
N ASP A 116 10.47 3.73 9.79
CA ASP A 116 9.30 2.86 9.89
C ASP A 116 9.29 1.77 8.81
N ARG A 117 9.80 2.06 7.61
CA ARG A 117 9.89 1.04 6.57
C ARG A 117 11.08 0.09 6.73
N GLU A 118 12.19 0.54 7.33
CA GLU A 118 13.42 -0.26 7.43
C GLU A 118 13.22 -1.50 8.31
N THR A 119 12.41 -1.43 9.36
CA THR A 119 12.09 -2.60 10.21
C THR A 119 11.55 -3.78 9.41
N PHE A 120 10.74 -3.53 8.38
CA PHE A 120 10.19 -4.56 7.52
C PHE A 120 11.17 -5.02 6.42
N ILE A 121 12.08 -4.16 5.98
CA ILE A 121 13.05 -4.47 4.92
C ILE A 121 14.25 -5.24 5.48
N GLU A 122 14.76 -4.85 6.64
CA GLU A 122 15.86 -5.53 7.32
C GLU A 122 15.50 -7.00 7.61
N GLU A 123 14.22 -7.27 7.91
CA GLU A 123 13.73 -8.64 8.07
C GLU A 123 13.83 -9.46 6.77
N ILE A 124 13.47 -8.89 5.61
CA ILE A 124 13.59 -9.58 4.30
C ILE A 124 15.05 -9.87 3.97
N LEU A 125 15.95 -8.92 4.26
CA LEU A 125 17.38 -9.09 4.00
C LEU A 125 17.97 -10.22 4.86
N ASN A 126 17.54 -10.33 6.12
CA ASN A 126 17.95 -11.41 7.01
C ASN A 126 17.36 -12.78 6.61
N VAL A 127 16.18 -12.81 5.99
CA VAL A 127 15.61 -14.05 5.41
C VAL A 127 16.37 -14.45 4.13
N LYS A 128 16.74 -13.49 3.26
CA LYS A 128 17.54 -13.78 2.06
C LYS A 128 18.94 -14.28 2.38
N THR A 129 19.59 -13.78 3.43
CA THR A 129 20.91 -14.25 3.86
C THR A 129 20.87 -15.62 4.54
N ASN A 130 19.79 -15.96 5.26
CA ASN A 130 19.62 -17.29 5.86
C ASN A 130 19.10 -18.38 4.92
N THR A 131 18.62 -18.03 3.72
CA THR A 131 18.13 -19.02 2.72
C THR A 131 19.26 -19.62 1.87
N THR A 132 20.50 -19.14 1.98
CA THR A 132 21.68 -19.82 1.41
C THR A 132 22.32 -20.74 2.46
N SER A 133 21.59 -21.78 2.86
CA SER A 133 22.19 -22.96 3.51
C SER A 133 21.80 -24.18 2.70
N THR A 134 22.63 -24.41 1.70
CA THR A 134 22.77 -25.61 0.89
C THR A 134 22.87 -26.82 1.81
N SER A 135 21.75 -27.48 2.08
CA SER A 135 21.76 -28.85 2.59
C SER A 135 21.92 -29.81 1.41
N THR A 136 23.13 -29.82 0.85
CA THR A 136 23.66 -30.95 0.10
C THR A 136 23.82 -32.09 1.10
N SER A 137 22.99 -33.13 1.01
CA SER A 137 23.31 -34.45 1.54
C SER A 137 23.41 -35.45 0.40
N PRO A 138 24.51 -36.22 0.32
CA PRO A 138 24.80 -37.10 -0.80
C PRO A 138 23.94 -38.37 -0.77
N ALA A 139 23.73 -38.91 -1.96
CA ALA A 139 23.00 -40.13 -2.26
C ALA A 139 23.49 -41.35 -1.44
N SER A 140 22.55 -42.19 -1.04
CA SER A 140 22.79 -43.60 -0.75
C SER A 140 21.94 -44.43 -1.71
N VAL A 141 22.63 -45.05 -2.65
CA VAL A 141 22.15 -46.01 -3.65
C VAL A 141 21.84 -47.35 -2.98
N THR A 142 20.67 -47.93 -3.25
CA THR A 142 20.47 -49.38 -3.21
C THR A 142 19.39 -49.77 -4.23
N THR A 143 19.78 -50.69 -5.12
CA THR A 143 19.04 -51.46 -6.14
C THR A 143 17.81 -52.17 -5.53
N THR A 144 16.69 -52.47 -6.22
CA THR A 144 16.52 -53.51 -7.27
C THR A 144 15.02 -53.60 -7.70
N GLY A 145 14.72 -53.97 -8.96
CA GLY A 145 13.42 -54.52 -9.43
C GLY A 145 12.78 -53.76 -10.61
N SER A 146 13.12 -54.01 -11.88
CA SER A 146 12.55 -55.00 -12.84
C SER A 146 11.05 -54.86 -13.19
N GLY A 147 10.78 -54.60 -14.48
CA GLY A 147 9.45 -54.68 -15.12
C GLY A 147 9.45 -54.19 -16.58
N SER A 148 9.68 -55.11 -17.53
CA SER A 148 9.81 -54.93 -18.99
C SER A 148 8.52 -54.63 -19.76
N GLY A 149 8.68 -54.07 -20.98
CA GLY A 149 7.74 -54.22 -22.12
C GLY A 149 7.72 -53.03 -23.10
N SER A 150 8.77 -52.81 -23.90
CA SER A 150 8.94 -53.18 -25.33
C SER A 150 8.53 -52.09 -26.37
N PRO A 151 9.17 -52.04 -27.56
CA PRO A 151 9.40 -50.80 -28.34
C PRO A 151 8.65 -50.74 -29.67
N VAL A 152 8.38 -49.53 -30.22
CA VAL A 152 8.18 -49.31 -31.66
C VAL A 152 8.60 -47.90 -32.09
N ALA A 153 9.52 -47.82 -33.06
CA ALA A 153 9.71 -46.75 -34.05
C ALA A 153 9.73 -47.45 -35.44
N PRO A 154 9.80 -46.81 -36.63
CA PRO A 154 10.14 -45.40 -36.94
C PRO A 154 9.41 -44.78 -38.20
N VAL A 155 9.86 -43.58 -38.61
CA VAL A 155 9.84 -42.93 -39.96
C VAL A 155 8.56 -42.22 -40.47
N GLY A 156 8.73 -40.98 -40.94
CA GLY A 156 7.79 -40.31 -41.86
C GLY A 156 8.09 -38.83 -42.11
N ASN A 157 8.95 -38.55 -43.09
CA ASN A 157 9.31 -37.23 -43.61
C ASN A 157 8.21 -36.72 -44.57
N ALA A 158 7.73 -35.46 -44.48
CA ALA A 158 7.12 -34.74 -45.60
C ALA A 158 6.97 -33.23 -45.36
N THR A 159 7.65 -32.50 -46.25
CA THR A 159 7.65 -31.07 -46.55
C THR A 159 6.34 -30.59 -47.22
N SER A 160 5.93 -29.35 -46.94
CA SER A 160 5.44 -28.31 -47.91
C SER A 160 4.73 -27.21 -47.11
N ALA A 161 5.29 -26.00 -47.00
CA ALA A 161 5.30 -24.91 -47.98
C ALA A 161 3.94 -24.22 -48.14
N ASN A 162 3.86 -22.97 -47.69
CA ASN A 162 3.27 -21.90 -48.49
C ASN A 162 3.96 -20.55 -48.22
N SER A 163 4.60 -20.06 -49.27
CA SER A 163 5.12 -18.72 -49.55
C SER A 163 3.98 -17.68 -49.47
N SER A 164 4.14 -16.36 -49.46
CA SER A 164 5.04 -15.38 -50.10
C SER A 164 4.58 -14.00 -49.56
N SER A 165 5.38 -12.96 -49.40
CA SER A 165 6.03 -12.13 -50.43
C SER A 165 6.99 -11.16 -49.70
N THR A 166 8.30 -11.18 -49.98
CA THR A 166 9.05 -10.23 -50.87
C THR A 166 8.83 -8.76 -50.54
N GLU A 167 9.79 -7.83 -50.48
CA GLU A 167 11.24 -7.65 -50.70
C GLU A 167 11.48 -6.24 -50.07
N GLY A 168 12.63 -5.77 -49.58
CA GLY A 168 14.05 -6.02 -49.81
C GLY A 168 14.77 -4.66 -49.63
N GLY A 169 16.04 -4.68 -49.20
CA GLY A 169 17.01 -3.64 -49.60
C GLY A 169 17.54 -2.66 -48.53
N SER A 170 18.69 -3.02 -47.96
CA SER A 170 19.92 -2.23 -47.69
C SER A 170 19.86 -0.72 -47.36
N GLY A 171 20.39 -0.40 -46.18
CA GLY A 171 21.71 0.25 -46.01
C GLY A 171 21.95 1.65 -46.59
N GLY A 172 22.17 2.63 -45.69
CA GLY A 172 22.81 3.91 -46.03
C GLY A 172 22.79 4.92 -44.89
N ILE A 173 23.93 5.10 -44.21
CA ILE A 173 24.20 6.23 -43.31
C ILE A 173 24.45 7.46 -44.18
N GLY A 174 23.72 8.55 -43.94
CA GLY A 174 23.95 9.84 -44.58
C GLY A 174 23.23 10.97 -43.84
N LEU A 175 23.98 11.72 -43.03
CA LEU A 175 23.52 12.99 -42.44
C LEU A 175 23.43 14.04 -43.56
N HIS A 176 22.21 14.49 -43.84
CA HIS A 176 21.99 15.68 -44.67
C HIS A 176 21.13 16.69 -43.90
N THR A 177 21.75 17.83 -43.60
CA THR A 177 21.11 19.08 -43.18
C THR A 177 20.22 19.58 -44.32
N GLY A 178 18.95 19.85 -44.04
CA GLY A 178 18.01 20.42 -45.00
C GLY A 178 16.64 20.74 -44.41
N ALA A 179 16.48 22.00 -44.02
CA ALA A 179 15.25 22.81 -44.01
C ALA A 179 13.87 22.18 -43.67
N ILE A 180 13.40 22.51 -42.46
CA ILE A 180 12.10 23.14 -42.11
C ILE A 180 10.93 22.97 -43.10
N ALA A 181 9.92 22.18 -42.71
CA ALA A 181 8.49 22.54 -42.76
C ALA A 181 7.62 21.43 -42.15
N GLY A 182 6.72 21.80 -41.24
CA GLY A 182 5.65 20.94 -40.74
C GLY A 182 5.45 20.99 -39.23
N VAL A 183 4.97 22.11 -38.68
CA VAL A 183 4.37 22.07 -37.34
C VAL A 183 3.02 21.37 -37.49
N THR A 184 3.01 20.06 -37.26
CA THR A 184 1.77 19.30 -37.14
C THR A 184 1.04 19.77 -35.89
N VAL A 185 -0.16 20.31 -36.07
CA VAL A 185 -1.09 20.71 -35.02
C VAL A 185 -1.71 19.46 -34.39
N VAL A 186 -0.95 18.61 -33.69
CA VAL A 186 -1.54 17.60 -32.79
C VAL A 186 -0.55 17.20 -31.69
N SER A 187 -0.45 18.02 -30.63
CA SER A 187 -0.26 17.51 -29.26
C SER A 187 -0.55 18.64 -28.27
N THR A 188 -1.76 19.19 -28.34
CA THR A 188 -2.22 20.20 -27.38
C THR A 188 -2.31 19.60 -25.97
N ILE A 189 -2.59 18.30 -25.85
CA ILE A 189 -2.77 17.64 -24.55
C ILE A 189 -1.47 17.61 -23.75
N ALA A 190 -0.33 17.24 -24.36
CA ALA A 190 0.94 17.17 -23.64
C ALA A 190 1.41 18.56 -23.18
N ALA A 191 1.24 19.58 -24.03
CA ALA A 191 1.59 20.95 -23.68
C ALA A 191 0.65 21.52 -22.59
N ILE A 192 -0.65 21.24 -22.66
CA ILE A 192 -1.64 21.68 -21.66
C ILE A 192 -1.38 21.00 -20.31
N VAL A 193 -1.09 19.70 -20.30
CA VAL A 193 -0.75 18.97 -19.06
C VAL A 193 0.55 19.49 -18.45
N ALA A 194 1.57 19.76 -19.27
CA ALA A 194 2.83 20.36 -18.80
C ALA A 194 2.61 21.77 -18.21
N LEU A 195 1.82 22.61 -18.87
CA LEU A 195 1.49 23.96 -18.39
C LEU A 195 0.65 23.92 -17.11
N ALA A 196 -0.32 23.00 -17.01
CA ALA A 196 -1.14 22.81 -15.82
C ALA A 196 -0.28 22.32 -14.63
N PHE A 197 0.64 21.38 -14.86
CA PHE A 197 1.56 20.88 -13.84
C PHE A 197 2.53 21.98 -13.35
N LEU A 198 3.07 22.79 -14.26
CA LEU A 198 3.94 23.93 -13.93
C LEU A 198 3.17 25.01 -13.16
N ALA A 199 1.93 25.32 -13.55
CA ALA A 199 1.07 26.26 -12.84
C ALA A 199 0.71 25.74 -11.44
N PHE A 200 0.42 24.44 -11.30
CA PHE A 200 0.15 23.79 -10.02
C PHE A 200 1.38 23.85 -9.10
N LYS A 201 2.57 23.47 -9.58
CA LYS A 201 3.81 23.59 -8.77
C LYS A 201 4.12 25.04 -8.39
N CYS A 202 3.91 26.00 -9.28
CA CYS A 202 4.12 27.42 -8.97
C CYS A 202 3.10 27.94 -7.94
N ARG A 203 1.83 27.53 -8.02
CA ARG A 203 0.80 27.89 -7.02
C ARG A 203 1.03 27.18 -5.68
N CYS A 204 1.45 25.91 -5.66
CA CYS A 204 1.81 25.21 -4.42
C CYS A 204 3.05 25.79 -3.75
N ARG A 205 4.06 26.22 -4.52
CA ARG A 205 5.25 26.90 -3.96
C ARG A 205 4.93 28.31 -3.45
N ARG A 206 4.01 29.04 -4.08
CA ARG A 206 3.58 30.39 -3.63
C ARG A 206 2.50 30.37 -2.55
N GLY A 207 1.70 29.30 -2.47
CA GLY A 207 0.61 29.15 -1.50
C GLY A 207 1.07 28.87 -0.07
N ARG A 208 2.29 28.36 0.12
CA ARG A 208 2.90 28.23 1.46
C ARG A 208 3.27 29.58 2.11
N GLY A 209 3.12 30.71 1.40
CA GLY A 209 3.41 32.05 1.92
C GLY A 209 2.21 33.01 2.02
N ARG A 210 0.96 32.58 1.74
CA ARG A 210 -0.23 33.46 1.75
C ARG A 210 -1.38 32.96 2.62
N ALA A 211 -1.08 32.32 3.74
CA ALA A 211 -2.04 32.08 4.83
C ALA A 211 -2.05 33.22 5.87
N ARG A 212 -1.82 34.46 5.44
CA ARG A 212 -1.98 35.65 6.28
C ARG A 212 -2.68 36.77 5.50
N GLN A 213 -3.87 37.12 6.00
CA GLN A 213 -4.61 38.39 5.84
C GLN A 213 -5.50 38.58 4.60
N SER A 214 -6.81 38.28 4.76
CA SER A 214 -7.92 39.26 4.90
C SER A 214 -9.26 38.53 4.66
N ARG A 215 -10.14 38.32 5.64
CA ARG A 215 -11.12 39.23 6.29
C ARG A 215 -12.11 39.92 5.33
N GLY A 216 -13.40 39.78 5.69
CA GLY A 216 -14.56 40.50 5.19
C GLY A 216 -15.63 39.48 4.75
N GLY A 217 -16.80 39.33 5.36
CA GLY A 217 -17.56 40.17 6.28
C GLY A 217 -19.02 39.98 5.88
N TRP A 218 -19.81 39.26 6.67
CA TRP A 218 -21.26 39.26 6.54
C TRP A 218 -21.88 39.42 7.93
N THR A 219 -22.63 40.49 8.03
CA THR A 219 -23.30 41.03 9.20
C THR A 219 -24.64 40.36 9.43
N GLY A 220 -25.02 40.20 10.69
CA GLY A 220 -26.42 40.23 11.10
C GLY A 220 -26.93 38.95 11.75
N SER A 221 -26.93 38.90 13.08
CA SER A 221 -28.18 39.10 13.80
C SER A 221 -27.92 39.27 15.30
N ARG A 222 -28.55 40.29 15.86
CA ARG A 222 -28.51 40.67 17.27
C ARG A 222 -29.33 39.69 18.10
N TYR A 223 -28.80 39.27 19.24
CA TYR A 223 -29.54 39.39 20.50
C TYR A 223 -28.51 39.46 21.64
N ASN A 224 -28.54 40.62 22.31
CA ASN A 224 -27.94 40.82 23.62
C ASN A 224 -28.79 40.10 24.66
N VAL A 225 -28.15 39.63 25.73
CA VAL A 225 -28.30 40.12 27.11
C VAL A 225 -27.58 39.11 28.01
N VAL A 226 -26.49 39.56 28.63
CA VAL A 226 -25.84 38.87 29.77
C VAL A 226 -26.31 39.58 31.04
N PRO A 227 -26.90 38.88 32.01
CA PRO A 227 -27.06 39.42 33.34
C PRO A 227 -25.77 39.19 34.15
N ARG A 228 -25.37 40.28 34.79
CA ARG A 228 -24.33 40.44 35.78
C ARG A 228 -24.83 39.90 37.12
N ALA A 229 -24.07 39.04 37.80
CA ALA A 229 -24.33 38.65 39.18
C ALA A 229 -23.20 39.20 40.05
N ASP A 230 -23.47 40.36 40.66
CA ASP A 230 -22.71 40.88 41.79
C ASP A 230 -23.38 40.37 43.09
N THR A 231 -22.58 39.66 43.89
CA THR A 231 -22.41 39.76 45.36
C THR A 231 -23.58 39.80 46.36
N LEU A 232 -23.40 38.97 47.41
CA LEU A 232 -23.65 39.17 48.86
C LEU A 232 -24.97 38.75 49.53
N ASP A 233 -24.74 38.17 50.72
CA ASP A 233 -25.58 38.02 51.93
C ASP A 233 -26.84 37.14 51.81
N GLY A 234 -27.10 36.17 52.70
CA GLY A 234 -26.90 36.17 54.14
C GLY A 234 -28.27 36.34 54.82
N GLU A 235 -28.62 35.39 55.70
CA GLU A 235 -29.56 35.55 56.82
C GLU A 235 -31.08 35.24 56.64
N SER A 236 -31.47 34.10 57.23
CA SER A 236 -32.64 33.81 58.09
C SER A 236 -34.08 34.26 57.76
N ARG A 237 -34.99 33.26 57.70
CA ARG A 237 -36.13 32.98 58.64
C ARG A 237 -37.13 32.02 57.95
N ASN A 238 -37.35 30.78 58.42
CA ASN A 238 -38.16 30.30 59.57
C ASN A 238 -39.69 30.26 59.29
N PHE A 239 -40.34 29.24 59.90
CA PHE A 239 -41.78 28.90 60.04
C PHE A 239 -42.42 28.01 58.93
N LYS A 240 -43.23 26.96 59.18
CA LYS A 240 -43.76 26.34 60.42
C LYS A 240 -44.47 24.99 60.06
N HIS A 241 -44.31 23.97 60.92
CA HIS A 241 -45.24 22.89 61.36
C HIS A 241 -46.28 22.20 60.41
N HIS A 242 -46.48 20.87 60.50
CA HIS A 242 -47.35 20.15 61.47
C HIS A 242 -47.57 18.64 61.12
N GLY A 243 -47.62 17.80 62.18
CA GLY A 243 -48.41 16.55 62.35
C GLY A 243 -47.89 15.28 61.65
N HIS A 244 -47.89 14.09 62.26
CA HIS A 244 -48.54 13.58 63.48
C HIS A 244 -47.80 12.32 63.96
#